data_AF-T1BP80-F1
#
_entry.id   AF-T1BP80-F1
#
_cell.length_a   1.000
_cell.length_b   1.000
_cell.length_c   1.000
_cell.angle_alpha   90.00
_cell.angle_beta   90.00
_cell.angle_gamma   90.00
#
_symmetry.space_group_name_H-M   'P 1'
#
loop_
_entity.id
_entity.type
_entity.pdbx_description
1 polymer ?
#
loop_
_entity_poly.entity_id
_entity_poly.type
_entity_poly.pdbx_seq_one_letter_code
_entity_poly.pdbx_strand_id
1 'polypeptide(L)'
;MAVLMAAALSAAILVPGLARAQSSPSLAEQVQQVQMQLQSAQQGTLSLLNRIDTLEQESRAQQGQIELLQHRIQQLEQQQKDQYLVLDARLRKLEQNAAPVATAASDAAAPAAGVNNPASVGAPASAQPAAATAKPPATVPASVTPAEQAAAQQTAYDNAFAFLRNGDYAEASRRFRAFLQRYPHASLAPNAAYWLGESYYVTGNYQVALDTFHRLLTQYPQSDKSRAALLKL
;
A
#
# COMPACT_ATOMS: atom_id res chain seq x y z
N MET A 1 -90.06 -16.81 -8.84
CA MET A 1 -90.18 -17.70 -10.02
C MET A 1 -88.78 -18.23 -10.29
N ALA A 2 -88.49 -19.54 -10.34
CA ALA A 2 -89.07 -20.61 -11.18
C ALA A 2 -88.77 -20.31 -12.68
N VAL A 3 -88.20 -21.19 -13.52
CA VAL A 3 -88.14 -22.68 -13.57
C VAL A 3 -86.81 -23.19 -14.20
N LEU A 4 -86.52 -24.49 -14.03
CA LEU A 4 -85.45 -25.34 -14.58
C LEU A 4 -85.12 -25.23 -16.10
N MET A 5 -83.89 -25.67 -16.47
CA MET A 5 -83.51 -26.68 -17.51
C MET A 5 -81.96 -26.68 -17.62
N ALA A 6 -81.18 -27.66 -17.13
CA ALA A 6 -80.98 -29.03 -17.62
C ALA A 6 -80.19 -29.17 -18.94
N ALA A 7 -78.86 -29.40 -18.84
CA ALA A 7 -78.06 -30.19 -19.79
C ALA A 7 -76.70 -30.56 -19.18
N ALA A 8 -76.28 -31.82 -19.30
CA ALA A 8 -75.03 -32.32 -18.76
C ALA A 8 -73.85 -32.12 -19.73
N LEU A 9 -72.64 -31.95 -19.19
CA LEU A 9 -71.47 -32.64 -19.74
C LEU A 9 -70.46 -32.97 -18.64
N SER A 10 -70.31 -34.27 -18.37
CA SER A 10 -69.36 -34.79 -17.39
C SER A 10 -67.95 -34.78 -17.96
N ALA A 11 -67.04 -34.01 -17.36
CA ALA A 11 -65.60 -34.12 -17.57
C ALA A 11 -64.93 -34.51 -16.24
N ALA A 12 -65.06 -35.78 -15.87
CA ALA A 12 -64.39 -36.34 -14.70
C ALA A 12 -62.89 -36.52 -14.98
N ILE A 13 -62.11 -35.44 -14.85
CA ILE A 13 -60.64 -35.55 -14.79
C ILE A 13 -60.29 -36.01 -13.37
N LEU A 14 -60.28 -37.33 -13.19
CA LEU A 14 -59.78 -38.00 -12.00
C LEU A 14 -58.26 -37.80 -11.93
N VAL A 15 -57.80 -36.79 -11.19
CA VAL A 15 -56.40 -36.69 -10.75
C VAL A 15 -56.31 -37.27 -9.34
N PRO A 16 -55.88 -38.54 -9.17
CA PRO A 16 -55.68 -39.09 -7.84
C PRO A 16 -54.40 -38.52 -7.21
N GLY A 17 -54.59 -37.80 -6.10
CA GLY A 17 -53.69 -37.76 -4.96
C GLY A 17 -52.19 -37.49 -5.17
N LEU A 18 -51.79 -36.25 -4.91
CA LEU A 18 -50.67 -36.02 -3.99
C LEU A 18 -51.12 -35.06 -2.89
N ALA A 19 -51.84 -35.61 -1.90
CA ALA A 19 -51.93 -34.97 -0.61
C ALA A 19 -50.51 -34.88 -0.04
N ARG A 20 -49.94 -33.67 -0.03
CA ARG A 20 -48.72 -33.39 0.76
C ARG A 20 -49.08 -33.58 2.22
N ALA A 21 -48.86 -34.79 2.73
CA ALA A 21 -48.79 -35.05 4.15
C ALA A 21 -47.64 -34.19 4.71
N GLN A 22 -47.98 -33.00 5.19
CA GLN A 22 -47.11 -32.24 6.07
C GLN A 22 -47.08 -33.02 7.38
N SER A 23 -46.11 -33.94 7.49
CA SER A 23 -45.72 -34.54 8.75
C SER A 23 -45.19 -33.41 9.64
N SER A 24 -46.08 -32.80 10.42
CA SER A 24 -45.68 -31.95 11.53
C SER A 24 -44.73 -32.77 12.40
N PRO A 25 -43.50 -32.31 12.66
CA PRO A 25 -42.53 -33.07 13.44
C PRO A 25 -43.15 -33.44 14.78
N SER A 26 -42.87 -34.66 15.24
CA SER A 26 -43.51 -35.17 16.45
C SER A 26 -43.16 -34.29 17.66
N LEU A 27 -44.00 -34.27 18.70
CA LEU A 27 -43.74 -33.44 19.88
C LEU A 27 -42.37 -33.78 20.52
N ALA A 28 -41.98 -35.06 20.49
CA ALA A 28 -40.67 -35.54 20.92
C ALA A 28 -39.53 -34.97 20.05
N GLU A 29 -39.71 -34.95 18.73
CA GLU A 29 -38.74 -34.47 17.75
C GLU A 29 -38.56 -32.95 17.82
N GLN A 30 -39.62 -32.18 18.08
CA GLN A 30 -39.50 -30.74 18.42
C GLN A 30 -38.72 -30.51 19.71
N VAL A 31 -39.00 -31.27 20.78
CA VAL A 31 -38.24 -31.17 22.03
C VAL A 31 -36.76 -31.52 21.81
N GLN A 32 -36.48 -32.54 21.00
CA GLN A 32 -35.13 -32.99 20.67
C GLN A 32 -34.38 -31.96 19.79
N GLN A 33 -35.08 -31.29 18.87
CA GLN A 33 -34.55 -30.18 18.09
C GLN A 33 -34.25 -28.95 18.97
N VAL A 34 -35.15 -28.58 19.88
CA VAL A 34 -34.92 -27.50 20.87
C VAL A 34 -33.76 -27.83 21.81
N GLN A 35 -33.63 -29.09 22.23
CA GLN A 35 -32.51 -29.55 23.06
C GLN A 35 -31.16 -29.42 22.33
N MET A 36 -31.08 -29.84 21.06
CA MET A 36 -29.88 -29.62 20.22
C MET A 36 -29.61 -28.14 19.99
N GLN A 37 -30.65 -27.33 19.75
CA GLN A 37 -30.51 -25.89 19.58
C GLN A 37 -29.94 -25.24 20.84
N LEU A 38 -30.42 -25.62 22.02
CA LEU A 38 -29.90 -25.13 23.30
C LEU A 38 -28.44 -25.54 23.55
N GLN A 39 -28.06 -26.78 23.21
CA GLN A 39 -26.67 -27.23 23.27
C GLN A 39 -25.76 -26.45 22.29
N SER A 40 -26.22 -26.24 21.06
CA SER A 40 -25.49 -25.44 20.07
C SER A 40 -25.35 -23.97 20.48
N ALA A 41 -26.37 -23.40 21.14
CA ALA A 41 -26.32 -22.04 21.67
C ALA A 41 -25.32 -21.92 22.83
N GLN A 42 -25.26 -22.91 23.73
CA GLN A 42 -24.23 -22.97 24.79
C GLN A 42 -22.81 -23.06 24.22
N GLN A 43 -22.59 -23.88 23.19
CA GLN A 43 -21.30 -23.96 22.48
C GLN A 43 -20.95 -22.64 21.76
N GLY A 44 -21.93 -22.00 21.13
CA GLY A 44 -21.78 -20.67 20.51
C GLY A 44 -21.36 -19.59 21.51
N THR A 45 -21.99 -19.55 22.69
CA THR A 45 -21.62 -18.63 23.78
C THR A 45 -20.19 -18.85 24.26
N LEU A 46 -19.74 -20.09 24.41
CA LEU A 46 -18.34 -20.40 24.76
C LEU A 46 -17.37 -19.96 23.64
N SER A 47 -17.73 -20.13 22.36
CA SER A 47 -16.92 -19.64 21.25
C SER A 47 -16.83 -18.10 21.21
N LEU A 48 -17.91 -17.40 21.56
CA LEU A 48 -17.93 -15.94 21.67
C LEU A 48 -17.06 -15.44 22.83
N LEU A 49 -17.11 -16.08 23.99
CA LEU A 49 -16.26 -15.75 25.15
C LEU A 49 -14.77 -15.87 24.81
N ASN A 50 -14.34 -17.03 24.28
CA ASN A 50 -12.95 -17.23 23.85
C ASN A 50 -12.50 -16.19 22.80
N ARG A 51 -13.42 -15.72 21.95
CA ARG A 51 -13.12 -14.68 20.95
C ARG A 51 -12.98 -13.28 21.57
N ILE A 52 -13.75 -12.97 22.63
CA ILE A 52 -13.56 -11.75 23.41
C ILE A 52 -12.19 -11.78 24.09
N ASP A 53 -11.83 -12.89 24.75
CA ASP A 53 -10.50 -13.07 25.37
C ASP A 53 -9.36 -12.89 24.36
N THR A 54 -9.52 -13.43 23.14
CA THR A 54 -8.54 -13.26 22.05
C THR A 54 -8.41 -11.79 21.64
N LEU A 55 -9.54 -11.09 21.44
CA LEU A 55 -9.54 -9.67 21.06
C LEU A 55 -8.94 -8.77 22.16
N GLU A 56 -9.15 -9.09 23.43
CA GLU A 56 -8.49 -8.39 24.53
C GLU A 56 -6.97 -8.60 24.55
N GLN A 57 -6.50 -9.82 24.25
CA GLN A 57 -5.06 -10.10 24.15
C GLN A 57 -4.44 -9.36 22.96
N GLU A 58 -5.10 -9.35 21.80
CA GLU A 58 -4.67 -8.60 20.62
C GLU A 58 -4.61 -7.08 20.91
N SER A 59 -5.63 -6.53 21.58
CA SER A 59 -5.67 -5.10 21.97
C SER A 59 -4.49 -4.71 22.86
N ARG A 60 -4.20 -5.51 23.90
CA ARG A 60 -3.02 -5.28 24.78
C ARG A 60 -1.70 -5.42 24.03
N ALA A 61 -1.60 -6.39 23.12
CA ALA A 61 -0.41 -6.58 22.28
C ALA A 61 -0.19 -5.41 21.31
N GLN A 62 -1.26 -4.83 20.74
CA GLN A 62 -1.18 -3.63 19.90
C GLN A 62 -0.74 -2.39 20.70
N GLN A 63 -1.25 -2.22 21.92
CA GLN A 63 -0.81 -1.15 22.82
C GLN A 63 0.70 -1.22 23.12
N GLY A 64 1.22 -2.41 23.46
CA GLY A 64 2.66 -2.60 23.66
C GLY A 64 3.50 -2.35 22.39
N GLN A 65 2.97 -2.64 21.19
CA GLN A 65 3.65 -2.27 19.94
C GLN A 65 3.69 -0.76 19.72
N ILE A 66 2.62 -0.03 20.08
CA ILE A 66 2.58 1.43 20.01
C ILE A 66 3.64 2.05 20.93
N GLU A 67 3.77 1.56 22.17
CA GLU A 67 4.79 2.01 23.13
C GLU A 67 6.22 1.77 22.60
N LEU A 68 6.49 0.57 22.06
CA LEU A 68 7.79 0.24 21.46
C LEU A 68 8.12 1.13 20.25
N LEU A 69 7.13 1.42 19.40
CA LEU A 69 7.30 2.32 18.25
C LEU A 69 7.57 3.76 18.69
N GLN A 70 6.86 4.28 19.71
CA GLN A 70 7.10 5.60 20.27
C GLN A 70 8.53 5.73 20.84
N HIS A 71 8.96 4.76 21.66
CA HIS A 71 10.33 4.73 22.17
C HIS A 71 11.37 4.70 21.04
N ARG A 72 11.12 3.92 19.98
CA ARG A 72 12.03 3.84 18.83
C ARG A 72 12.09 5.14 18.03
N ILE A 73 10.98 5.88 17.91
CA ILE A 73 10.97 7.22 17.30
C ILE A 73 11.81 8.18 18.14
N GLN A 74 11.58 8.25 19.46
CA GLN A 74 12.37 9.09 20.36
C GLN A 74 13.87 8.78 20.30
N GLN A 75 14.23 7.49 20.23
CA GLN A 75 15.63 7.06 20.09
C GLN A 75 16.24 7.51 18.75
N LEU A 76 15.49 7.45 17.65
CA LEU A 76 15.95 7.92 16.34
C LEU A 76 16.11 9.45 16.29
N GLU A 77 15.19 10.20 16.89
CA GLU A 77 15.28 11.66 17.03
C GLU A 77 16.51 12.08 17.84
N GLN A 78 16.81 11.36 18.92
CA GLN A 78 18.01 11.61 19.73
C GLN A 78 19.29 11.25 18.96
N GLN A 79 19.35 10.10 18.29
CA GLN A 79 20.46 9.73 17.41
C GLN A 79 20.68 10.74 16.27
N GLN A 80 19.61 11.29 15.70
CA GLN A 80 19.68 12.37 14.72
C GLN A 80 20.33 13.61 15.35
N LYS A 81 19.82 14.08 16.49
CA LYS A 81 20.32 15.27 17.18
C LYS A 81 21.81 15.14 17.55
N ASP A 82 22.21 13.99 18.07
CA ASP A 82 23.61 13.73 18.45
C ASP A 82 24.53 13.74 17.22
N GLN A 83 24.10 13.18 16.08
CA GLN A 83 24.85 13.30 14.82
C GLN A 83 25.00 14.76 14.35
N TYR A 84 23.95 15.59 14.44
CA TYR A 84 24.05 17.02 14.10
C TYR A 84 25.06 17.75 15.00
N LEU A 85 25.08 17.47 16.30
CA LEU A 85 26.05 18.07 17.23
C LEU A 85 27.49 17.64 16.92
N VAL A 86 27.72 16.37 16.58
CA VAL A 86 29.04 15.87 16.16
C VAL A 86 29.49 16.49 14.84
N LEU A 87 28.58 16.67 13.88
CA LEU A 87 28.86 17.31 12.59
C LEU A 87 29.24 18.80 12.78
N ASP A 88 28.49 19.56 13.58
CA ASP A 88 28.79 20.96 13.90
C ASP A 88 30.14 21.12 14.61
N ALA A 89 30.42 20.28 15.62
CA ALA A 89 31.71 20.29 16.31
C ALA A 89 32.89 19.98 15.35
N ARG A 90 32.69 19.05 14.40
CA ARG A 90 33.70 18.74 13.38
C ARG A 90 33.87 19.87 12.37
N LEU A 91 32.77 20.51 11.95
CA LEU A 91 32.80 21.64 11.02
C LEU A 91 33.55 22.83 11.62
N ARG A 92 33.23 23.23 12.86
CA ARG A 92 33.95 24.31 13.56
C ARG A 92 35.44 24.01 13.72
N LYS A 93 35.81 22.74 13.98
CA LYS A 93 37.23 22.33 14.04
C LYS A 93 37.94 22.41 12.68
N LEU A 94 37.23 22.15 11.58
CA LEU A 94 37.76 22.35 10.23
C LEU A 94 37.89 23.84 9.91
N GLU A 95 36.91 24.67 10.25
CA GLU A 95 36.94 26.13 10.07
C GLU A 95 38.07 26.79 10.87
N GLN A 96 38.26 26.40 12.14
CA GLN A 96 39.38 26.86 12.98
C GLN A 96 40.76 26.46 12.41
N ASN A 97 40.84 25.33 11.71
CA ASN A 97 42.05 24.89 11.03
C ASN A 97 42.22 25.49 9.61
N ALA A 98 41.21 26.20 9.07
CA ALA A 98 41.15 26.62 7.67
C ALA A 98 41.47 28.10 7.43
N ALA A 99 41.75 28.90 8.46
CA ALA A 99 42.06 30.34 8.32
C ALA A 99 43.19 30.82 9.26
N PRO A 100 44.27 31.48 8.76
CA PRO A 100 44.76 31.52 7.39
C PRO A 100 46.18 30.92 7.26
N VAL A 101 46.36 29.93 6.37
CA VAL A 101 47.70 29.57 5.85
C VAL A 101 48.06 30.53 4.72
N ALA A 102 48.03 31.84 5.01
CA ALA A 102 48.24 32.92 4.05
C ALA A 102 49.19 34.02 4.58
N THR A 103 50.16 33.65 5.42
CA THR A 103 51.39 34.43 5.71
C THR A 103 52.45 33.55 6.40
N ALA A 104 53.03 32.55 5.70
CA ALA A 104 54.29 31.88 6.10
C ALA A 104 54.76 30.88 5.02
N ALA A 105 55.37 31.35 3.93
CA ALA A 105 56.04 30.48 2.95
C ALA A 105 57.15 31.23 2.19
N SER A 106 58.15 31.70 2.93
CA SER A 106 59.38 32.27 2.35
C SER A 106 60.59 31.96 3.22
N ASP A 107 60.96 30.68 3.32
CA ASP A 107 62.33 30.22 2.98
C ASP A 107 62.49 28.69 3.04
N ALA A 108 63.64 28.21 2.56
CA ALA A 108 64.19 26.84 2.69
C ALA A 108 63.64 25.73 1.75
N ALA A 109 64.43 25.51 0.69
CA ALA A 109 64.38 24.46 -0.32
C ALA A 109 64.25 22.98 0.14
N ALA A 110 63.35 22.25 -0.53
CA ALA A 110 63.54 21.05 -1.40
C ALA A 110 64.67 20.02 -1.13
N PRO A 111 64.60 18.78 -1.71
CA PRO A 111 63.59 18.21 -2.61
C PRO A 111 62.89 16.97 -1.95
N ALA A 112 62.14 16.06 -2.59
CA ALA A 112 61.66 15.78 -3.96
C ALA A 112 60.36 14.93 -3.82
N ALA A 113 59.50 14.63 -4.80
CA ALA A 113 59.27 14.98 -6.22
C ALA A 113 57.74 14.76 -6.50
N GLY A 114 57.16 14.84 -7.69
CA GLY A 114 57.65 15.12 -9.04
C GLY A 114 56.50 15.23 -10.07
N VAL A 115 56.82 15.90 -11.18
CA VAL A 115 56.23 15.81 -12.55
C VAL A 115 54.76 16.19 -12.85
N ASN A 116 54.64 17.28 -13.65
CA ASN A 116 53.64 17.57 -14.72
C ASN A 116 52.29 18.25 -14.36
N ASN A 117 51.75 19.26 -15.07
CA ASN A 117 52.28 20.30 -16.00
C ASN A 117 51.23 21.48 -16.04
N PRO A 118 51.26 22.53 -16.91
CA PRO A 118 51.24 23.92 -16.45
C PRO A 118 49.95 24.71 -16.80
N ALA A 119 49.94 26.00 -16.44
CA ALA A 119 48.79 26.90 -16.60
C ALA A 119 48.81 27.77 -17.88
N SER A 120 47.59 28.07 -18.35
CA SER A 120 47.10 29.40 -18.81
C SER A 120 47.40 29.97 -20.22
N VAL A 121 46.29 30.46 -20.82
CA VAL A 121 46.03 31.61 -21.73
C VAL A 121 46.61 31.71 -23.16
N GLY A 122 45.70 32.00 -24.11
CA GLY A 122 45.99 32.53 -25.45
C GLY A 122 44.81 32.38 -26.44
N ALA A 123 44.13 33.47 -26.77
CA ALA A 123 43.14 33.58 -27.87
C ALA A 123 43.75 34.40 -29.04
N PRO A 124 43.08 34.65 -30.20
CA PRO A 124 41.78 34.18 -30.71
C PRO A 124 41.83 33.62 -32.16
N ALA A 125 40.73 33.06 -32.69
CA ALA A 125 40.30 33.16 -34.11
C ALA A 125 39.03 32.34 -34.38
N SER A 126 38.16 32.82 -35.28
CA SER A 126 36.92 32.15 -35.69
C SER A 126 36.98 31.65 -37.14
N ALA A 127 36.81 30.35 -37.36
CA ALA A 127 36.41 29.75 -38.64
C ALA A 127 35.84 28.32 -38.44
N GLN A 128 34.75 28.02 -39.14
CA GLN A 128 34.03 26.73 -39.25
C GLN A 128 33.92 26.43 -40.77
N PRO A 129 33.68 25.19 -41.29
CA PRO A 129 33.46 23.86 -40.68
C PRO A 129 34.38 22.73 -41.19
N ALA A 130 34.46 21.60 -40.45
CA ALA A 130 34.67 20.27 -41.03
C ALA A 130 34.16 19.17 -40.09
N ALA A 131 33.60 18.08 -40.63
CA ALA A 131 33.07 16.98 -39.86
C ALA A 131 34.17 16.03 -39.35
N ALA A 132 34.13 15.69 -38.07
CA ALA A 132 34.83 14.53 -37.52
C ALA A 132 33.87 13.76 -36.60
N THR A 133 33.66 12.48 -36.88
CA THR A 133 32.72 11.61 -36.17
C THR A 133 33.21 11.28 -34.77
N ALA A 134 32.71 11.97 -33.75
CA ALA A 134 32.87 11.61 -32.35
C ALA A 134 31.49 11.39 -31.70
N LYS A 135 31.12 10.10 -31.58
CA LYS A 135 29.94 9.62 -30.86
C LYS A 135 29.96 10.19 -29.42
N PRO A 136 28.89 10.86 -28.93
CA PRO A 136 28.85 11.29 -27.53
C PRO A 136 29.05 10.10 -26.59
N PRO A 137 29.77 10.26 -25.46
CA PRO A 137 29.75 9.26 -24.40
C PRO A 137 28.35 9.25 -23.81
N ALA A 138 27.52 8.32 -24.29
CA ALA A 138 26.26 8.00 -23.65
C ALA A 138 26.59 7.49 -22.24
N THR A 139 26.31 8.32 -21.24
CA THR A 139 26.12 7.86 -19.86
C THR A 139 24.91 6.92 -19.87
N VAL A 140 25.20 5.65 -20.10
CA VAL A 140 24.21 4.58 -20.04
C VAL A 140 23.56 4.65 -18.66
N PRO A 141 22.24 4.89 -18.54
CA PRO A 141 21.60 4.71 -17.24
C PRO A 141 21.77 3.24 -16.87
N ALA A 142 22.39 2.98 -15.72
CA ALA A 142 22.62 1.62 -15.25
C ALA A 142 21.30 0.86 -15.27
N SER A 143 21.24 -0.22 -16.04
CA SER A 143 20.04 -1.03 -16.20
C SER A 143 19.81 -1.83 -14.92
N VAL A 144 19.12 -1.21 -13.97
CA VAL A 144 18.59 -1.86 -12.76
C VAL A 144 17.92 -3.17 -13.14
N THR A 145 18.28 -4.24 -12.45
CA THR A 145 17.80 -5.59 -12.82
C THR A 145 16.29 -5.72 -12.58
N PRO A 146 15.57 -6.62 -13.27
CA PRO A 146 14.14 -6.85 -13.00
C PRO A 146 13.85 -7.19 -11.53
N ALA A 147 14.76 -7.89 -10.85
CA ALA A 147 14.67 -8.20 -9.42
C ALA A 147 14.76 -6.93 -8.54
N GLU A 148 15.68 -6.03 -8.87
CA GLU A 148 15.88 -4.76 -8.17
C GLU A 148 14.70 -3.79 -8.40
N GLN A 149 14.13 -3.77 -9.62
CA GLN A 149 12.89 -3.07 -9.92
C GLN A 149 11.70 -3.63 -9.13
N ALA A 150 11.58 -4.96 -9.01
CA ALA A 150 10.54 -5.59 -8.20
C ALA A 150 10.68 -5.27 -6.70
N ALA A 151 11.92 -5.28 -6.17
CA ALA A 151 12.19 -4.87 -4.79
C ALA A 151 11.86 -3.39 -4.53
N ALA A 152 12.16 -2.50 -5.47
CA ALA A 152 11.81 -1.08 -5.41
C ALA A 152 10.30 -0.84 -5.50
N GLN A 153 9.58 -1.64 -6.30
CA GLN A 153 8.11 -1.64 -6.34
C GLN A 153 7.54 -2.08 -4.99
N GLN A 154 7.96 -3.24 -4.48
CA GLN A 154 7.50 -3.78 -3.19
C GLN A 154 7.72 -2.75 -2.06
N THR A 155 8.92 -2.18 -1.97
CA THR A 155 9.26 -1.18 -0.95
C THR A 155 8.40 0.09 -1.04
N ALA A 156 8.14 0.59 -2.25
CA ALA A 156 7.29 1.77 -2.46
C ALA A 156 5.81 1.48 -2.11
N TYR A 157 5.33 0.28 -2.40
CA TYR A 157 3.99 -0.18 -2.03
C TYR A 157 3.85 -0.32 -0.51
N ASP A 158 4.78 -1.02 0.15
CA ASP A 158 4.75 -1.28 1.60
C ASP A 158 4.85 0.02 2.39
N ASN A 159 5.65 0.98 1.91
CA ASN A 159 5.73 2.31 2.48
C ASN A 159 4.38 3.06 2.39
N ALA A 160 3.68 3.01 1.25
CA ALA A 160 2.35 3.61 1.11
C ALA A 160 1.31 2.92 2.03
N PHE A 161 1.37 1.59 2.12
CA PHE A 161 0.48 0.79 2.94
C PHE A 161 0.69 1.00 4.44
N ALA A 162 1.91 1.35 4.88
CA ALA A 162 2.18 1.71 6.27
C ALA A 162 1.39 2.95 6.73
N PHE A 163 1.31 4.01 5.89
CA PHE A 163 0.49 5.19 6.22
C PHE A 163 -1.00 4.84 6.30
N LEU A 164 -1.48 3.98 5.41
CA LEU A 164 -2.87 3.49 5.44
C LEU A 164 -3.17 2.74 6.75
N ARG A 165 -2.28 1.84 7.18
CA ARG A 165 -2.44 1.13 8.47
C ARG A 165 -2.36 2.05 9.69
N ASN A 166 -1.63 3.15 9.59
CA ASN A 166 -1.53 4.17 10.64
C ASN A 166 -2.72 5.15 10.63
N GLY A 167 -3.68 5.00 9.71
CA GLY A 167 -4.83 5.90 9.57
C GLY A 167 -4.53 7.24 8.89
N ASP A 168 -3.31 7.44 8.39
CA ASP A 168 -2.96 8.61 7.57
C ASP A 168 -3.35 8.36 6.10
N TYR A 169 -4.66 8.37 5.86
CA TYR A 169 -5.25 8.16 4.55
C TYR A 169 -4.87 9.26 3.54
N ALA A 170 -4.55 10.48 4.00
CA ALA A 170 -4.13 11.57 3.14
C ALA A 170 -2.74 11.30 2.54
N GLU A 171 -1.77 10.91 3.38
CA GLU A 171 -0.43 10.57 2.93
C GLU A 171 -0.39 9.22 2.18
N ALA A 172 -1.19 8.24 2.61
CA ALA A 172 -1.40 7.00 1.88
C ALA A 172 -1.90 7.26 0.45
N SER A 173 -2.89 8.15 0.28
CA SER A 173 -3.40 8.56 -1.04
C SER A 173 -2.31 9.16 -1.91
N ARG A 174 -1.47 10.05 -1.37
CA ARG A 174 -0.34 10.65 -2.09
C ARG A 174 0.64 9.59 -2.56
N ARG A 175 0.97 8.62 -1.69
CA ARG A 175 1.98 7.57 -1.97
C ARG A 175 1.47 6.50 -2.92
N PHE A 176 0.23 6.02 -2.79
CA PHE A 176 -0.34 5.09 -3.77
C PHE A 176 -0.50 5.75 -5.16
N ARG A 177 -0.87 7.03 -5.23
CA ARG A 177 -0.89 7.77 -6.49
C ARG A 177 0.52 7.86 -7.12
N ALA A 178 1.55 8.15 -6.33
CA ALA A 178 2.93 8.17 -6.81
C ALA A 178 3.42 6.78 -7.25
N PHE A 179 3.05 5.72 -6.53
CA PHE A 179 3.33 4.33 -6.90
C PHE A 179 2.72 4.00 -8.27
N LEU A 180 1.45 4.31 -8.50
CA LEU A 180 0.76 4.05 -9.77
C LEU A 180 1.33 4.84 -10.95
N GLN A 181 1.77 6.08 -10.71
CA GLN A 181 2.47 6.89 -11.72
C GLN A 181 3.84 6.32 -12.07
N ARG A 182 4.57 5.78 -11.08
CA ARG A 182 5.94 5.26 -11.26
C ARG A 182 5.97 3.83 -11.79
N TYR A 183 4.99 3.01 -11.42
CA TYR A 183 4.93 1.58 -11.67
C TYR A 183 3.54 1.12 -12.17
N PRO A 184 3.02 1.67 -13.27
CA PRO A 184 1.66 1.37 -13.78
C PRO A 184 1.47 -0.09 -14.23
N HIS A 185 2.56 -0.84 -14.42
CA HIS A 185 2.54 -2.24 -14.85
C HIS A 185 3.06 -3.20 -13.76
N ALA A 186 3.25 -2.74 -12.52
CA ALA A 186 3.58 -3.62 -11.41
C ALA A 186 2.43 -4.59 -11.11
N SER A 187 2.76 -5.82 -10.68
CA SER A 187 1.77 -6.78 -10.18
C SER A 187 0.94 -6.24 -9.01
N LEU A 188 1.50 -5.28 -8.25
CA LEU A 188 0.85 -4.58 -7.15
C LEU A 188 -0.01 -3.38 -7.58
N ALA A 189 0.04 -2.94 -8.84
CA ALA A 189 -0.70 -1.77 -9.31
C ALA A 189 -2.24 -1.87 -9.11
N PRO A 190 -2.91 -3.01 -9.38
CA PRO A 190 -4.34 -3.14 -9.05
C PRO A 190 -4.64 -2.99 -7.56
N ASN A 191 -3.71 -3.45 -6.70
CA ASN A 191 -3.83 -3.37 -5.25
C ASN A 191 -3.63 -1.93 -4.76
N ALA A 192 -2.62 -1.23 -5.28
CA ALA A 192 -2.37 0.18 -5.00
C ALA A 192 -3.55 1.07 -5.44
N ALA A 193 -4.17 0.79 -6.60
CA ALA A 193 -5.35 1.51 -7.07
C ALA A 193 -6.58 1.27 -6.18
N TYR A 194 -6.76 0.05 -5.66
CA TYR A 194 -7.81 -0.25 -4.69
C TYR A 194 -7.62 0.55 -3.39
N TRP A 195 -6.42 0.53 -2.81
CA TRP A 195 -6.13 1.26 -1.57
C TRP A 195 -6.14 2.78 -1.75
N LEU A 196 -5.82 3.29 -2.93
CA LEU A 196 -6.01 4.71 -3.28
C LEU A 196 -7.50 5.08 -3.26
N GLY A 197 -8.35 4.27 -3.89
CA GLY A 197 -9.81 4.47 -3.85
C GLY A 197 -10.36 4.43 -2.43
N GLU A 198 -9.95 3.45 -1.62
CA GLU A 198 -10.35 3.31 -0.22
C GLU A 198 -9.88 4.51 0.64
N SER A 199 -8.66 5.00 0.41
CA SER A 199 -8.12 6.17 1.13
C SER A 199 -8.90 7.45 0.79
N TYR A 200 -9.33 7.61 -0.47
CA TYR A 200 -10.24 8.69 -0.86
C TYR A 200 -11.64 8.51 -0.26
N TYR A 201 -12.15 7.28 -0.18
CA TYR A 201 -13.45 6.99 0.42
C TYR A 201 -13.48 7.36 1.92
N VAL A 202 -12.50 6.90 2.70
CA VAL A 202 -12.44 7.16 4.16
C VAL A 202 -12.23 8.65 4.47
N THR A 203 -11.57 9.40 3.58
CA THR A 203 -11.40 10.86 3.70
C THR A 203 -12.59 11.68 3.18
N GLY A 204 -13.70 11.03 2.80
CA GLY A 204 -14.91 11.70 2.30
C GLY A 204 -14.83 12.20 0.85
N ASN A 205 -13.75 11.90 0.13
CA ASN A 205 -13.53 12.28 -1.27
C ASN A 205 -14.23 11.30 -2.23
N TYR A 206 -15.52 11.04 -2.00
CA TYR A 206 -16.26 9.94 -2.63
C TYR A 206 -16.26 9.96 -4.18
N GLN A 207 -16.34 11.14 -4.80
CA GLN A 207 -16.25 11.28 -6.26
C GLN A 207 -14.89 10.79 -6.79
N VAL A 208 -13.80 11.20 -6.14
CA VAL A 208 -12.43 10.81 -6.50
C VAL A 208 -12.18 9.32 -6.22
N ALA A 209 -12.80 8.77 -5.18
CA ALA A 209 -12.79 7.33 -4.90
C ALA A 209 -13.48 6.54 -6.03
N LEU A 210 -14.68 6.95 -6.43
CA LEU A 210 -15.48 6.34 -7.49
C LEU A 210 -14.76 6.36 -8.85
N ASP A 211 -14.19 7.51 -9.25
CA ASP A 211 -13.32 7.62 -10.44
C ASP A 211 -12.09 6.69 -10.37
N THR A 212 -11.55 6.48 -9.18
CA THR A 212 -10.39 5.61 -8.96
C THR A 212 -10.78 4.14 -9.05
N PHE A 213 -11.93 3.74 -8.50
CA PHE A 213 -12.46 2.39 -8.65
C PHE A 213 -12.85 2.09 -10.11
N HIS A 214 -13.50 3.01 -10.84
CA HIS A 214 -13.76 2.82 -12.28
C HIS A 214 -12.48 2.67 -13.12
N ARG A 215 -11.42 3.43 -12.80
CA ARG A 215 -10.10 3.26 -13.44
C ARG A 215 -9.47 1.90 -13.11
N LEU A 216 -9.60 1.42 -11.87
CA LEU A 216 -9.17 0.07 -11.49
C LEU A 216 -9.90 -1.02 -12.32
N LEU A 217 -11.22 -0.92 -12.46
CA LEU A 217 -12.03 -1.86 -13.25
C LEU A 217 -11.65 -1.86 -14.74
N THR A 218 -11.36 -0.68 -15.31
CA THR A 218 -11.06 -0.54 -16.74
C THR A 218 -9.60 -0.86 -17.09
N GLN A 219 -8.64 -0.52 -16.22
CA GLN A 219 -7.22 -0.78 -16.46
C GLN A 219 -6.77 -2.19 -16.04
N TYR A 220 -7.43 -2.80 -15.05
CA TYR A 220 -7.06 -4.12 -14.52
C TYR A 220 -8.27 -5.08 -14.42
N PRO A 221 -9.04 -5.29 -15.50
CA PRO A 221 -10.34 -5.98 -15.44
C PRO A 221 -10.29 -7.41 -14.89
N GLN A 222 -9.14 -8.10 -14.97
CA GLN A 222 -8.95 -9.47 -14.47
C GLN A 222 -8.36 -9.57 -13.05
N SER A 223 -8.16 -8.46 -12.34
CA SER A 223 -7.63 -8.50 -10.97
C SER A 223 -8.71 -8.87 -9.94
N ASP A 224 -8.36 -9.67 -8.93
CA ASP A 224 -9.21 -9.89 -7.74
C ASP A 224 -9.62 -8.58 -7.05
N LYS A 225 -8.79 -7.53 -7.13
CA LYS A 225 -9.09 -6.21 -6.56
C LYS A 225 -10.15 -5.46 -7.35
N SER A 226 -10.32 -5.76 -8.64
CA SER A 226 -11.40 -5.22 -9.48
C SER A 226 -12.74 -5.81 -9.07
N ARG A 227 -12.81 -7.12 -8.78
CA ARG A 227 -14.00 -7.74 -8.18
C ARG A 227 -14.37 -7.16 -6.81
N ALA A 228 -13.37 -6.80 -5.98
CA ALA A 228 -13.62 -6.12 -4.72
C ALA A 228 -14.09 -4.66 -4.90
N ALA A 229 -13.55 -3.95 -5.90
CA ALA A 229 -13.95 -2.57 -6.22
C ALA A 229 -15.40 -2.46 -6.73
N LEU A 230 -15.94 -3.49 -7.39
CA LEU A 230 -17.36 -3.55 -7.75
C LEU A 230 -18.32 -3.51 -6.54
N LEU A 231 -17.86 -3.88 -5.34
CA LEU A 231 -18.65 -3.82 -4.11
C LEU A 231 -18.58 -2.44 -3.41
N LYS A 232 -17.83 -1.50 -3.98
CA LYS A 232 -17.58 -0.14 -3.46
C LYS A 232 -18.20 0.96 -4.34
N LEU A 233 -18.89 0.57 -5.41
CA LEU A 233 -19.63 1.41 -6.35
C LEU A 233 -21.14 1.23 -6.13
#